data_AF-A0A9W6V6T1-F1
#
_entry.id   AF-A0A9W6V6T1-F1
#
_cell.length_a   1.000
_cell.length_b   1.000
_cell.length_c   1.000
_cell.angle_alpha   90.00
_cell.angle_beta   90.00
_cell.angle_gamma   90.00
#
_symmetry.space_group_name_H-M   'P 1'
#
loop_
_entity.id
_entity.type
_entity.pdbx_description
1 polymer ?
#
loop_
_entity_poly.entity_id
_entity_poly.type
_entity_poly.pdbx_seq_one_letter_code
_entity_poly.pdbx_strand_id
1 'polypeptide(L)'
;MIVSARLAARRSLALVAAVALTATLAGTAHASETEAPETGTSVVETTPAPAAEDQPPAPEPAAPAPVEPAAPAPVDPEPVTAEPVAPAAESPVDTPAPVESTPVTPAETAPEPTPAPAAAAAAQLSISATVGAGPFLVGRQFPVVVTITNSGDADATDVRAEGYSSGYFSVDSNDWGQLSTWNGAGVTVAAGQNLVVTVDGSVSGWNGAAPVAVFAVRQGQNQVGTFQLPIPVKAPDSGTDTVGGTVFADRDGNGFPGAGEGFAGIKVSLYASGMPDTKSTTTDASGRFQFPNLPIQVYSISVDSVPGGWVIANRYAQVEADGEGSAANLLMRGVRPLSDKLTASMRFTKDLYQVGDRAEIVVTLTNKGSQDITGVIAGCDRSGGEGPELRDVDLGELEWGHGVTVAAGQTRTFSITGSISDETVEWGGVAYDCDFGPNVLESPEGFPMASAVARVPAPNTDLALEFHQDLDDDWHNSDDELLPGIAIGLRDAITGEVVRKGSTGARGEITFSDIPAGPYRIEIYSDWTFADTFWRDFGTVFAGSCERCGAISVRLIPTPGNPVPPTPDTNPVVPVVNPVTPTTPAPQARAAITTTDSTLADTGANVTTLTLFALLTLLAGATLTLTTRKRRPTA
;
A
#
# COMPACT_ATOMS: atom_id res chain seq x y z
N MET A 1 -7.62 22.39 -21.89
CA MET A 1 -8.28 23.59 -22.47
C MET A 1 -9.79 23.41 -22.32
N ILE A 2 -10.47 24.22 -21.49
CA ILE A 2 -11.95 24.41 -21.44
C ILE A 2 -12.84 23.18 -21.05
N VAL A 3 -13.35 23.19 -19.80
CA VAL A 3 -14.78 22.97 -19.35
C VAL A 3 -15.45 21.58 -19.64
N SER A 4 -16.23 20.88 -18.77
CA SER A 4 -16.97 21.12 -17.49
C SER A 4 -16.73 19.94 -16.50
N ALA A 5 -17.00 19.91 -15.18
CA ALA A 5 -17.78 20.68 -14.19
C ALA A 5 -19.26 20.26 -13.89
N ARG A 6 -19.53 19.92 -12.60
CA ARG A 6 -20.79 19.94 -11.79
C ARG A 6 -21.67 18.66 -11.61
N LEU A 7 -21.65 18.08 -10.40
CA LEU A 7 -22.73 17.94 -9.36
C LEU A 7 -22.28 16.87 -8.32
N ALA A 8 -22.29 16.98 -6.98
CA ALA A 8 -22.83 17.90 -5.95
C ALA A 8 -24.15 17.47 -5.23
N ALA A 9 -24.03 17.23 -3.91
CA ALA A 9 -25.07 16.96 -2.89
C ALA A 9 -25.72 15.54 -2.91
N ARG A 10 -26.10 14.91 -1.77
CA ARG A 10 -26.76 15.49 -0.58
C ARG A 10 -26.37 14.87 0.78
N ARG A 11 -26.75 15.59 1.85
CA ARG A 11 -26.57 15.28 3.28
C ARG A 11 -27.69 14.40 3.88
N SER A 12 -27.30 13.61 4.88
CA SER A 12 -27.96 13.36 6.19
C SER A 12 -29.48 13.13 6.30
N LEU A 13 -29.86 12.06 7.01
CA LEU A 13 -30.96 12.07 7.97
C LEU A 13 -30.72 11.04 9.10
N ALA A 14 -31.47 11.11 10.21
CA ALA A 14 -31.31 10.25 11.39
C ALA A 14 -32.68 9.91 12.02
N LEU A 15 -32.70 8.87 12.88
CA LEU A 15 -33.66 8.46 13.95
C LEU A 15 -33.58 6.91 14.09
N VAL A 16 -33.98 6.19 15.16
CA VAL A 16 -34.02 6.34 16.65
C VAL A 16 -34.77 5.11 17.20
N ALA A 17 -34.42 4.61 18.40
CA ALA A 17 -35.17 3.63 19.22
C ALA A 17 -35.31 2.17 18.69
N ALA A 18 -35.51 1.14 19.52
CA ALA A 18 -35.22 0.97 20.96
C ALA A 18 -35.31 -0.52 21.39
N VAL A 19 -34.58 -0.85 22.47
CA VAL A 19 -34.85 -1.84 23.55
C VAL A 19 -35.67 -3.10 23.22
N ALA A 20 -35.03 -4.28 23.40
CA ALA A 20 -35.65 -5.45 24.01
C ALA A 20 -34.61 -6.27 24.79
N LEU A 21 -34.93 -6.66 26.03
CA LEU A 21 -34.11 -7.51 26.89
C LEU A 21 -34.70 -8.93 26.91
N THR A 22 -33.89 -9.98 26.77
CA THR A 22 -34.21 -11.30 27.35
C THR A 22 -32.95 -12.10 27.61
N ALA A 23 -32.82 -12.65 28.82
CA ALA A 23 -31.80 -13.64 29.17
C ALA A 23 -32.50 -14.91 29.64
N THR A 24 -32.03 -16.07 29.20
CA THR A 24 -32.45 -17.38 29.72
C THR A 24 -31.23 -18.29 29.84
N LEU A 25 -30.87 -18.65 31.06
CA LEU A 25 -29.96 -19.77 31.30
C LEU A 25 -30.74 -21.09 31.20
N ALA A 26 -30.14 -22.08 30.56
CA ALA A 26 -30.49 -23.49 30.75
C ALA A 26 -29.22 -24.33 30.59
N GLY A 27 -28.57 -24.65 31.72
CA GLY A 27 -27.47 -25.61 31.76
C GLY A 27 -27.97 -26.98 32.17
N THR A 28 -27.55 -28.03 31.46
CA THR A 28 -27.72 -29.43 31.87
C THR A 28 -26.44 -30.19 31.62
N ALA A 29 -25.75 -30.57 32.69
CA ALA A 29 -24.65 -31.52 32.63
C ALA A 29 -25.21 -32.96 32.65
N HIS A 30 -24.53 -33.88 31.98
CA HIS A 30 -24.60 -35.32 32.25
C HIS A 30 -23.20 -35.92 32.07
N ALA A 31 -22.90 -36.98 32.82
CA ALA A 31 -21.54 -37.52 32.95
C ALA A 31 -21.52 -39.05 33.07
N SER A 32 -20.38 -39.62 32.68
CA SER A 32 -19.79 -40.90 33.12
C SER A 32 -20.52 -42.24 32.88
N GLU A 33 -19.86 -43.07 32.06
CA GLU A 33 -19.83 -44.55 32.14
C GLU A 33 -18.39 -45.04 31.88
N THR A 34 -18.05 -46.31 32.14
CA THR A 34 -17.40 -46.72 33.40
C THR A 34 -16.71 -48.09 33.23
N GLU A 35 -15.37 -48.14 33.47
CA GLU A 35 -14.56 -49.37 33.68
C GLU A 35 -14.50 -50.44 32.54
N ALA A 36 -13.55 -51.39 32.45
CA ALA A 36 -12.14 -51.50 32.88
C ALA A 36 -11.42 -52.67 32.09
N PRO A 37 -10.53 -53.56 32.63
CA PRO A 37 -9.07 -53.42 32.50
C PRO A 37 -8.24 -54.66 31.99
N GLU A 38 -6.90 -54.54 32.04
CA GLU A 38 -5.81 -55.57 31.94
C GLU A 38 -5.47 -56.16 30.54
N THR A 39 -4.26 -56.65 30.17
CA THR A 39 -2.92 -56.93 30.79
C THR A 39 -1.78 -56.57 29.78
N GLY A 40 -0.46 -56.46 30.07
CA GLY A 40 0.31 -56.55 31.33
C GLY A 40 1.58 -57.46 31.27
N THR A 41 2.77 -56.95 30.85
CA THR A 41 4.07 -57.70 30.89
C THR A 41 5.27 -56.80 31.27
N SER A 42 6.31 -57.38 31.91
CA SER A 42 7.52 -56.71 32.47
C SER A 42 8.82 -57.27 31.83
N VAL A 43 10.08 -56.89 32.10
CA VAL A 43 10.73 -56.16 33.23
C VAL A 43 11.65 -55.00 32.71
N VAL A 44 12.73 -54.44 33.31
CA VAL A 44 13.79 -54.88 34.26
C VAL A 44 14.26 -53.70 35.16
N GLU A 45 14.90 -54.02 36.29
CA GLU A 45 15.68 -53.18 37.22
C GLU A 45 16.83 -52.37 36.54
N THR A 46 17.51 -51.38 37.14
CA THR A 46 17.88 -51.19 38.57
C THR A 46 17.97 -49.69 38.98
N THR A 47 18.96 -49.27 39.78
CA THR A 47 19.13 -47.89 40.32
C THR A 47 20.62 -47.64 40.64
N PRO A 48 21.09 -46.38 40.88
CA PRO A 48 21.05 -45.83 42.25
C PRO A 48 20.66 -44.35 42.36
N ALA A 49 20.39 -43.92 43.60
CA ALA A 49 19.98 -42.57 44.03
C ALA A 49 20.91 -42.10 45.20
N PRO A 50 20.79 -40.90 45.80
CA PRO A 50 19.81 -39.83 45.55
C PRO A 50 20.42 -38.42 45.35
N ALA A 51 19.56 -37.44 45.04
CA ALA A 51 19.82 -36.01 45.26
C ALA A 51 19.20 -35.54 46.59
N ALA A 52 19.61 -34.37 47.08
CA ALA A 52 19.18 -33.83 48.39
C ALA A 52 17.77 -33.22 48.37
N GLU A 53 17.25 -32.92 49.57
CA GLU A 53 15.86 -32.57 49.84
C GLU A 53 15.44 -31.19 49.32
N ASP A 54 14.15 -31.09 48.98
CA ASP A 54 13.48 -29.86 48.55
C ASP A 54 13.27 -28.92 49.75
N GLN A 55 13.58 -27.63 49.60
CA GLN A 55 13.36 -26.61 50.63
C GLN A 55 12.46 -25.50 50.06
N PRO A 56 11.24 -25.30 50.60
CA PRO A 56 10.28 -24.39 50.00
C PRO A 56 10.78 -22.94 50.05
N PRO A 57 10.55 -22.13 48.99
CA PRO A 57 11.04 -20.76 48.92
C PRO A 57 10.41 -19.86 49.99
N ALA A 58 11.19 -18.90 50.48
CA ALA A 58 10.72 -17.88 51.41
C ALA A 58 9.70 -16.94 50.74
N PRO A 59 8.73 -16.38 51.49
CA PRO A 59 7.75 -15.45 50.92
C PRO A 59 8.40 -14.16 50.43
N GLU A 60 7.98 -13.71 49.25
CA GLU A 60 8.43 -12.50 48.58
C GLU A 60 8.06 -11.23 49.39
N PRO A 61 8.95 -10.23 49.50
CA PRO A 61 8.63 -8.99 50.20
C PRO A 61 7.59 -8.17 49.43
N ALA A 62 6.52 -7.76 50.10
CA ALA A 62 5.41 -7.03 49.49
C ALA A 62 5.88 -5.71 48.83
N ALA A 63 5.39 -5.47 47.61
CA ALA A 63 5.71 -4.25 46.85
C ALA A 63 5.25 -2.97 47.60
N PRO A 64 6.02 -1.87 47.52
CA PRO A 64 5.61 -0.59 48.10
C PRO A 64 4.39 -0.03 47.36
N ALA A 65 3.46 0.56 48.11
CA ALA A 65 2.26 1.17 47.52
C ALA A 65 2.60 2.41 46.67
N PRO A 66 1.79 2.75 45.64
CA PRO A 66 2.02 3.93 44.81
C PRO A 66 2.00 5.21 45.64
N VAL A 67 2.98 6.09 45.43
CA VAL A 67 2.99 7.44 46.02
C VAL A 67 2.25 8.38 45.07
N GLU A 68 1.11 8.88 45.51
CA GLU A 68 0.28 9.83 44.77
C GLU A 68 1.01 11.20 44.63
N PRO A 69 1.04 11.83 43.44
CA PRO A 69 1.66 13.13 43.26
C PRO A 69 0.90 14.22 44.03
N ALA A 70 1.58 14.91 44.96
CA ALA A 70 0.97 16.01 45.70
C ALA A 70 0.58 17.17 44.77
N ALA A 71 -0.70 17.54 44.76
CA ALA A 71 -1.21 18.66 43.99
C ALA A 71 -0.58 20.00 44.45
N PRO A 72 -0.26 20.93 43.52
CA PRO A 72 0.23 22.26 43.88
C PRO A 72 -0.83 23.06 44.63
N ALA A 73 -0.41 23.78 45.66
CA ALA A 73 -1.31 24.60 46.49
C ALA A 73 -1.88 25.80 45.68
N PRO A 74 -3.12 26.23 45.97
CA PRO A 74 -3.70 27.43 45.36
C PRO A 74 -2.94 28.69 45.80
N VAL A 75 -2.80 29.65 44.89
CA VAL A 75 -2.21 30.97 45.16
C VAL A 75 -3.35 31.98 45.31
N ASP A 76 -3.50 32.54 46.51
CA ASP A 76 -4.43 33.65 46.76
C ASP A 76 -3.93 34.95 46.08
N PRO A 77 -4.80 35.72 45.40
CA PRO A 77 -4.45 37.02 44.86
C PRO A 77 -4.64 38.15 45.90
N GLU A 78 -3.60 38.94 46.18
CA GLU A 78 -3.77 40.17 46.96
C GLU A 78 -4.50 41.27 46.14
N PRO A 79 -5.32 42.12 46.79
CA PRO A 79 -6.18 43.07 46.09
C PRO A 79 -5.53 44.46 45.91
N VAL A 80 -5.84 45.11 44.78
CA VAL A 80 -5.65 46.56 44.60
C VAL A 80 -6.98 47.22 44.16
N THR A 81 -7.63 47.87 45.12
CA THR A 81 -8.81 48.71 44.89
C THR A 81 -8.45 50.08 44.32
N ALA A 82 -9.11 50.51 43.24
CA ALA A 82 -9.69 51.86 43.11
C ALA A 82 -10.45 52.04 41.77
N GLU A 83 -11.80 52.10 41.84
CA GLU A 83 -12.55 53.05 40.98
C GLU A 83 -12.53 54.43 41.67
N PRO A 84 -12.66 55.54 40.93
CA PRO A 84 -14.00 56.07 40.68
C PRO A 84 -14.25 56.59 39.26
N VAL A 85 -15.53 56.88 38.96
CA VAL A 85 -16.09 57.15 37.63
C VAL A 85 -16.39 58.64 37.41
N ALA A 86 -16.10 59.15 36.19
CA ALA A 86 -16.66 60.37 35.56
C ALA A 86 -16.29 61.73 36.23
N PRO A 87 -16.58 62.92 35.61
CA PRO A 87 -17.34 63.19 34.38
C PRO A 87 -16.60 64.03 33.31
N ALA A 88 -17.36 64.56 32.33
CA ALA A 88 -16.87 65.23 31.12
C ALA A 88 -17.20 66.74 31.05
N ALA A 89 -16.54 67.44 30.10
CA ALA A 89 -16.73 68.85 29.68
C ALA A 89 -16.37 69.91 30.75
N GLU A 90 -15.67 71.02 30.47
CA GLU A 90 -15.85 72.00 29.38
C GLU A 90 -14.54 72.71 28.94
N SER A 91 -14.65 73.62 27.95
CA SER A 91 -13.64 74.58 27.46
C SER A 91 -13.70 75.91 28.29
N PRO A 92 -12.97 77.03 28.02
CA PRO A 92 -12.12 77.35 26.86
C PRO A 92 -10.81 78.18 27.09
N VAL A 93 -10.07 78.41 26.00
CA VAL A 93 -9.35 79.65 25.58
C VAL A 93 -8.51 80.47 26.59
N ASP A 94 -7.22 80.66 26.29
CA ASP A 94 -6.67 82.00 25.93
C ASP A 94 -5.40 81.89 25.04
N THR A 95 -5.04 82.97 24.32
CA THR A 95 -3.92 83.05 23.37
C THR A 95 -3.32 84.46 23.27
N PRO A 96 -1.99 84.61 23.38
CA PRO A 96 -1.25 85.66 22.68
C PRO A 96 -0.03 85.11 21.91
N ALA A 97 0.55 85.77 20.89
CA ALA A 97 0.13 86.84 19.98
C ALA A 97 1.19 86.91 18.85
N PRO A 98 0.93 87.49 17.67
CA PRO A 98 1.76 87.29 16.48
C PRO A 98 2.90 88.32 16.31
N VAL A 99 3.76 88.07 15.32
CA VAL A 99 4.65 89.08 14.73
C VAL A 99 4.21 89.40 13.30
N GLU A 100 4.15 90.69 13.01
CA GLU A 100 3.87 91.34 11.72
C GLU A 100 4.89 91.03 10.60
N SER A 101 4.69 91.41 9.32
CA SER A 101 3.50 91.66 8.46
C SER A 101 4.02 91.85 7.01
N THR A 102 3.27 91.55 5.93
CA THR A 102 2.55 92.54 5.09
C THR A 102 1.96 91.85 3.82
N PRO A 103 1.01 92.48 3.07
CA PRO A 103 0.22 91.85 2.00
C PRO A 103 0.79 92.15 0.57
N VAL A 104 0.17 91.86 -0.60
CA VAL A 104 -1.25 91.82 -1.01
C VAL A 104 -1.44 91.01 -2.31
N THR A 105 -2.62 90.40 -2.52
CA THR A 105 -3.52 90.48 -3.73
C THR A 105 -4.43 89.24 -3.78
N PRO A 106 -5.76 89.37 -4.01
CA PRO A 106 -6.72 88.28 -3.73
C PRO A 106 -7.03 87.36 -4.91
N ALA A 107 -7.41 86.13 -4.62
CA ALA A 107 -8.11 85.21 -5.53
C ALA A 107 -9.12 84.34 -4.75
N GLU A 108 -10.32 84.21 -5.34
CA GLU A 108 -11.35 83.16 -5.21
C GLU A 108 -11.60 82.42 -3.87
N THR A 109 -12.85 82.47 -3.39
CA THR A 109 -13.33 81.67 -2.26
C THR A 109 -13.41 80.18 -2.62
N ALA A 110 -12.45 79.39 -2.13
CA ALA A 110 -12.54 77.93 -2.19
C ALA A 110 -13.68 77.39 -1.28
N PRO A 111 -14.36 76.29 -1.67
CA PRO A 111 -15.37 75.64 -0.83
C PRO A 111 -14.75 74.93 0.37
N GLU A 112 -15.57 74.61 1.37
CA GLU A 112 -15.15 73.78 2.51
C GLU A 112 -14.62 72.41 2.06
N PRO A 113 -13.60 71.84 2.75
CA PRO A 113 -13.06 70.55 2.41
C PRO A 113 -14.09 69.44 2.67
N THR A 114 -14.62 68.85 1.60
CA THR A 114 -15.38 67.59 1.66
C THR A 114 -14.57 66.55 2.44
N PRO A 115 -15.16 65.84 3.44
CA PRO A 115 -14.44 64.77 4.11
C PRO A 115 -13.98 63.72 3.09
N ALA A 116 -12.72 63.29 3.23
CA ALA A 116 -12.17 62.27 2.33
C ALA A 116 -13.05 61.01 2.35
N PRO A 117 -13.26 60.33 1.20
CA PRO A 117 -13.99 59.08 1.18
C PRO A 117 -13.39 58.10 2.18
N ALA A 118 -14.23 57.51 3.02
CA ALA A 118 -13.81 56.39 3.87
C ALA A 118 -13.20 55.29 2.98
N ALA A 119 -12.06 54.75 3.40
CA ALA A 119 -11.42 53.67 2.66
C ALA A 119 -12.40 52.50 2.52
N ALA A 120 -12.44 51.88 1.33
CA ALA A 120 -13.28 50.70 1.12
C ALA A 120 -12.71 49.53 1.91
N ALA A 121 -13.57 48.85 2.68
CA ALA A 121 -13.16 47.76 3.55
C ALA A 121 -12.49 46.63 2.76
N ALA A 122 -11.36 46.14 3.28
CA ALA A 122 -10.48 45.22 2.58
C ALA A 122 -9.80 44.23 3.56
N ALA A 123 -9.72 42.97 3.14
CA ALA A 123 -8.89 41.98 3.82
C ALA A 123 -7.41 42.36 3.76
N GLN A 124 -6.68 42.14 4.86
CA GLN A 124 -5.23 42.38 4.93
C GLN A 124 -4.57 41.17 5.59
N LEU A 125 -4.21 40.20 4.77
CA LEU A 125 -3.58 38.96 5.23
C LEU A 125 -2.08 39.12 5.44
N SER A 126 -1.62 38.66 6.58
CA SER A 126 -0.20 38.44 6.91
C SER A 126 -0.02 37.02 7.42
N ILE A 127 1.21 36.52 7.37
CA ILE A 127 1.60 35.19 7.85
C ILE A 127 2.84 35.31 8.72
N SER A 128 2.92 34.47 9.75
CA SER A 128 4.08 34.28 10.60
C SER A 128 4.21 32.79 10.93
N ALA A 129 5.43 32.33 11.23
CA ALA A 129 5.69 30.95 11.59
C ALA A 129 6.72 30.87 12.72
N THR A 130 6.57 29.88 13.59
CA THR A 130 7.50 29.58 14.68
C THR A 130 7.73 28.08 14.77
N VAL A 131 8.93 27.67 15.16
CA VAL A 131 9.32 26.26 15.32
C VAL A 131 9.87 26.04 16.72
N GLY A 132 9.81 24.82 17.23
CA GLY A 132 10.33 24.46 18.55
C GLY A 132 11.84 24.66 18.71
N ALA A 133 12.34 24.43 19.92
CA ALA A 133 13.78 24.48 20.20
C ALA A 133 14.49 23.31 19.50
N GLY A 134 15.23 23.61 18.43
CA GLY A 134 16.16 22.69 17.78
C GLY A 134 17.55 22.67 18.46
N PRO A 135 18.59 22.13 17.79
CA PRO A 135 18.61 21.77 16.38
C PRO A 135 17.99 20.41 16.06
N PHE A 136 17.18 20.34 15.00
CA PHE A 136 16.55 19.11 14.50
C PHE A 136 17.52 18.29 13.63
N LEU A 137 17.35 16.97 13.55
CA LEU A 137 18.12 16.15 12.61
C LEU A 137 17.60 16.29 11.18
N VAL A 138 18.49 16.16 10.19
CA VAL A 138 18.09 15.93 8.79
C VAL A 138 17.30 14.61 8.71
N GLY A 139 16.17 14.63 8.01
CA GLY A 139 15.22 13.52 7.91
C GLY A 139 14.18 13.43 9.04
N ARG A 140 14.32 14.21 10.12
CA ARG A 140 13.33 14.23 11.21
C ARG A 140 12.21 15.23 10.92
N GLN A 141 10.96 14.85 11.22
CA GLN A 141 9.82 15.76 11.24
C GLN A 141 9.79 16.58 12.54
N PHE A 142 9.32 17.83 12.45
CA PHE A 142 9.19 18.75 13.58
C PHE A 142 7.99 19.70 13.39
N PRO A 143 7.22 19.99 14.46
CA PRO A 143 6.04 20.83 14.36
C PRO A 143 6.42 22.30 14.14
N VAL A 144 5.80 22.92 13.14
CA VAL A 144 5.85 24.37 12.88
C VAL A 144 4.47 24.96 13.13
N VAL A 145 4.40 25.91 14.06
CA VAL A 145 3.17 26.66 14.36
C VAL A 145 3.11 27.88 13.45
N VAL A 146 2.13 27.89 12.55
CA VAL A 146 1.90 28.92 11.54
C VAL A 146 0.65 29.72 11.91
N THR A 147 0.78 31.04 11.96
CA THR A 147 -0.32 31.96 12.25
C THR A 147 -0.57 32.88 11.06
N ILE A 148 -1.79 32.83 10.53
CA ILE A 148 -2.30 33.71 9.48
C ILE A 148 -3.21 34.74 10.13
N THR A 149 -2.90 36.02 9.98
CA THR A 149 -3.64 37.14 10.58
C THR A 149 -4.30 37.97 9.49
N ASN A 150 -5.62 38.14 9.58
CA ASN A 150 -6.34 39.15 8.80
C ASN A 150 -6.47 40.43 9.64
N SER A 151 -5.58 41.40 9.45
CA SER A 151 -5.66 42.71 10.11
C SER A 151 -6.61 43.68 9.40
N GLY A 152 -7.32 43.21 8.36
CA GLY A 152 -8.27 44.00 7.59
C GLY A 152 -9.65 44.09 8.23
N ASP A 153 -10.46 45.00 7.69
CA ASP A 153 -11.85 45.29 8.09
C ASP A 153 -12.88 44.56 7.22
N ALA A 154 -12.44 43.65 6.35
CA ALA A 154 -13.29 42.71 5.62
C ALA A 154 -12.75 41.27 5.70
N ASP A 155 -13.65 40.29 5.61
CA ASP A 155 -13.32 38.86 5.66
C ASP A 155 -12.48 38.43 4.45
N ALA A 156 -11.41 37.67 4.71
CA ALA A 156 -10.60 37.06 3.67
C ALA A 156 -11.17 35.68 3.33
N THR A 157 -11.69 35.48 2.11
CA THR A 157 -12.19 34.19 1.60
C THR A 157 -11.19 33.52 0.66
N ASP A 158 -11.28 32.18 0.53
CA ASP A 158 -10.35 31.33 -0.25
C ASP A 158 -8.87 31.54 0.16
N VAL A 159 -8.65 31.63 1.47
CA VAL A 159 -7.32 31.72 2.08
C VAL A 159 -6.65 30.35 2.02
N ARG A 160 -5.40 30.33 1.56
CA ARG A 160 -4.57 29.13 1.40
C ARG A 160 -3.17 29.40 1.91
N ALA A 161 -2.45 28.35 2.28
CA ALA A 161 -1.07 28.46 2.72
C ALA A 161 -0.23 27.25 2.30
N GLU A 162 1.07 27.46 2.22
CA GLU A 162 2.07 26.47 1.81
C GLU A 162 3.42 26.80 2.46
N GLY A 163 4.23 25.77 2.72
CA GLY A 163 5.55 25.88 3.34
C GLY A 163 6.59 25.10 2.54
N TYR A 164 7.58 25.80 2.00
CA TYR A 164 8.60 25.24 1.10
C TYR A 164 9.94 25.99 1.23
N SER A 165 10.96 25.55 0.51
CA SER A 165 12.23 26.27 0.39
C SER A 165 12.84 26.08 -1.01
N SER A 166 13.92 26.80 -1.33
CA SER A 166 14.77 26.53 -2.49
C SER A 166 15.79 25.41 -2.22
N GLY A 167 15.42 24.42 -1.40
CA GLY A 167 16.28 23.35 -0.90
C GLY A 167 15.42 22.25 -0.27
N TYR A 168 15.98 21.53 0.70
CA TYR A 168 15.38 20.31 1.23
C TYR A 168 14.27 20.48 2.29
N PHE A 169 13.85 21.72 2.63
CA PHE A 169 12.71 21.90 3.54
C PHE A 169 11.36 21.78 2.83
N SER A 170 10.47 20.95 3.39
CA SER A 170 9.10 20.66 2.93
C SER A 170 8.13 20.46 4.11
N VAL A 171 6.84 20.72 3.86
CA VAL A 171 5.69 20.35 4.70
C VAL A 171 4.76 19.48 3.84
N ASP A 172 4.09 18.47 4.40
CA ASP A 172 3.14 17.68 3.59
C ASP A 172 1.93 18.53 3.19
N SER A 173 1.41 18.32 1.97
CA SER A 173 0.20 18.98 1.47
C SER A 173 -1.06 18.68 2.31
N ASN A 174 -1.09 17.54 2.99
CA ASN A 174 -2.22 17.09 3.78
C ASN A 174 -2.28 17.76 5.16
N ASP A 175 -1.13 18.12 5.76
CA ASP A 175 -1.05 18.84 7.04
C ASP A 175 -1.76 20.19 7.01
N TRP A 176 -1.74 20.85 5.84
CA TRP A 176 -2.47 22.10 5.60
C TRP A 176 -3.99 21.91 5.53
N GLY A 177 -4.47 20.68 5.28
CA GLY A 177 -5.88 20.35 5.13
C GLY A 177 -6.62 21.30 4.18
N GLN A 178 -7.62 22.03 4.69
CA GLN A 178 -8.40 22.98 3.88
C GLN A 178 -7.59 24.20 3.38
N LEU A 179 -6.46 24.53 4.02
CA LEU A 179 -5.57 25.61 3.57
C LEU A 179 -4.67 25.20 2.39
N SER A 180 -4.56 23.90 2.06
CA SER A 180 -3.65 23.41 1.03
C SER A 180 -3.84 24.14 -0.31
N THR A 181 -2.73 24.52 -0.94
CA THR A 181 -2.74 25.16 -2.27
C THR A 181 -3.12 24.19 -3.39
N TRP A 182 -3.02 22.87 -3.16
CA TRP A 182 -3.27 21.84 -4.18
C TRP A 182 -4.66 21.18 -4.08
N ASN A 183 -5.00 20.60 -2.93
CA ASN A 183 -6.26 19.88 -2.69
C ASN A 183 -7.22 20.59 -1.70
N GLY A 184 -6.79 21.71 -1.10
CA GLY A 184 -7.59 22.45 -0.13
C GLY A 184 -8.83 23.11 -0.74
N ALA A 185 -9.90 23.25 0.06
CA ALA A 185 -11.09 24.01 -0.32
C ALA A 185 -10.89 25.53 -0.25
N GLY A 186 -9.85 25.98 0.46
CA GLY A 186 -9.70 27.37 0.90
C GLY A 186 -10.51 27.63 2.18
N VAL A 187 -9.97 28.47 3.06
CA VAL A 187 -10.59 28.83 4.35
C VAL A 187 -11.04 30.29 4.34
N THR A 188 -11.99 30.67 5.19
CA THR A 188 -12.32 32.07 5.44
C THR A 188 -11.69 32.54 6.76
N VAL A 189 -10.86 33.59 6.71
CA VAL A 189 -10.30 34.25 7.91
C VAL A 189 -11.01 35.59 8.09
N ALA A 190 -11.87 35.68 9.10
CA ALA A 190 -12.72 36.85 9.32
C ALA A 190 -11.92 38.12 9.67
N ALA A 191 -12.54 39.28 9.48
CA ALA A 191 -11.94 40.58 9.80
C ALA A 191 -11.40 40.65 11.24
N GLY A 192 -10.15 41.11 11.40
CA GLY A 192 -9.46 41.20 12.69
C GLY A 192 -9.16 39.86 13.39
N GLN A 193 -9.23 38.71 12.72
CA GLN A 193 -9.01 37.38 13.32
C GLN A 193 -7.67 36.75 12.92
N ASN A 194 -7.20 35.83 13.79
CA ASN A 194 -6.06 34.96 13.55
C ASN A 194 -6.55 33.52 13.31
N LEU A 195 -5.96 32.84 12.33
CA LEU A 195 -6.03 31.40 12.15
C LEU A 195 -4.67 30.80 12.49
N VAL A 196 -4.63 29.88 13.45
CA VAL A 196 -3.41 29.17 13.87
C VAL A 196 -3.53 27.71 13.43
N VAL A 197 -2.49 27.20 12.77
CA VAL A 197 -2.35 25.80 12.37
C VAL A 197 -0.97 25.29 12.79
N THR A 198 -0.86 24.01 13.13
CA THR A 198 0.43 23.33 13.30
C THR A 198 0.58 22.34 12.15
N VAL A 199 1.75 22.33 11.51
CA VAL A 199 2.07 21.48 10.36
C VAL A 199 3.45 20.85 10.57
N ASP A 200 3.70 19.66 10.05
CA ASP A 200 4.95 18.94 10.31
C ASP A 200 5.98 19.24 9.22
N GLY A 201 6.91 20.13 9.58
CA GLY A 201 8.06 20.48 8.77
C GLY A 201 9.08 19.35 8.76
N SER A 202 9.74 19.15 7.62
CA SER A 202 10.81 18.19 7.44
C SER A 202 11.97 18.84 6.65
N VAL A 203 13.20 18.38 6.89
CA VAL A 203 14.37 18.74 6.08
C VAL A 203 14.96 17.45 5.55
N SER A 204 14.65 17.11 4.31
CA SER A 204 14.91 15.76 3.78
C SER A 204 16.39 15.46 3.49
N GLY A 205 17.22 16.48 3.27
CA GLY A 205 18.64 16.35 2.90
C GLY A 205 19.47 17.61 3.26
N TRP A 206 20.75 17.62 2.90
CA TRP A 206 21.72 18.64 3.32
C TRP A 206 22.55 19.20 2.15
N ASN A 207 22.84 20.50 2.16
CA ASN A 207 23.70 21.17 1.18
C ASN A 207 24.82 22.01 1.82
N GLY A 208 25.16 21.75 3.08
CA GLY A 208 26.18 22.49 3.84
C GLY A 208 25.66 23.70 4.63
N ALA A 209 24.35 23.99 4.59
CA ALA A 209 23.75 25.06 5.37
C ALA A 209 22.33 24.71 5.87
N ALA A 210 21.96 25.26 7.03
CA ALA A 210 20.61 25.14 7.57
C ALA A 210 19.60 25.91 6.67
N PRO A 211 18.45 25.30 6.30
CA PRO A 211 17.51 25.91 5.37
C PRO A 211 16.71 27.05 6.00
N VAL A 212 16.37 28.04 5.18
CA VAL A 212 15.35 29.05 5.50
C VAL A 212 14.06 28.62 4.82
N ALA A 213 13.08 28.21 5.62
CA ALA A 213 11.73 27.92 5.16
C ALA A 213 11.01 29.21 4.75
N VAL A 214 10.24 29.14 3.68
CA VAL A 214 9.33 30.18 3.20
C VAL A 214 7.91 29.68 3.41
N PHE A 215 7.16 30.40 4.24
CA PHE A 215 5.73 30.20 4.43
C PHE A 215 4.98 31.28 3.66
N ALA A 216 4.13 30.88 2.73
CA ALA A 216 3.34 31.80 1.92
C ALA A 216 1.85 31.70 2.29
N VAL A 217 1.17 32.85 2.31
CA VAL A 217 -0.29 32.92 2.35
C VAL A 217 -0.81 33.47 1.02
N ARG A 218 -1.84 32.80 0.48
CA ARG A 218 -2.54 33.19 -0.74
C ARG A 218 -3.99 33.54 -0.43
N GLN A 219 -4.55 34.41 -1.26
CA GLN A 219 -5.99 34.63 -1.37
C GLN A 219 -6.42 34.27 -2.80
N GLY A 220 -7.15 33.18 -2.94
CA GLY A 220 -7.28 32.47 -4.21
C GLY A 220 -5.92 32.10 -4.77
N GLN A 221 -5.65 32.50 -6.01
CA GLN A 221 -4.37 32.22 -6.69
C GLN A 221 -3.26 33.23 -6.32
N ASN A 222 -3.62 34.41 -5.81
CA ASN A 222 -2.68 35.49 -5.54
C ASN A 222 -1.95 35.26 -4.23
N GLN A 223 -0.62 35.27 -4.25
CA GLN A 223 0.20 35.32 -3.04
C GLN A 223 0.13 36.73 -2.45
N VAL A 224 -0.30 36.84 -1.19
CA VAL A 224 -0.58 38.13 -0.53
C VAL A 224 0.35 38.41 0.67
N GLY A 225 1.01 37.39 1.21
CA GLY A 225 2.03 37.55 2.25
C GLY A 225 3.01 36.38 2.27
N THR A 226 4.22 36.63 2.79
CA THR A 226 5.26 35.63 3.00
C THR A 226 6.01 35.87 4.30
N PHE A 227 6.48 34.79 4.92
CA PHE A 227 7.34 34.80 6.10
C PHE A 227 8.55 33.88 5.88
N GLN A 228 9.72 34.29 6.35
CA GLN A 228 10.95 33.50 6.27
C GLN A 228 11.35 33.03 7.67
N LEU A 229 11.43 31.72 7.87
CA LEU A 229 11.80 31.08 9.14
C LEU A 229 13.09 30.27 8.95
N PRO A 230 14.23 30.69 9.51
CA PRO A 230 15.41 29.85 9.61
C PRO A 230 15.11 28.61 10.45
N ILE A 231 15.29 27.41 9.89
CA ILE A 231 15.09 26.16 10.61
C ILE A 231 16.41 25.77 11.29
N PRO A 232 16.47 25.63 12.63
CA PRO A 232 17.68 25.17 13.30
C PRO A 232 17.86 23.67 13.05
N VAL A 233 18.82 23.31 12.19
CA VAL A 233 19.15 21.92 11.82
C VAL A 233 20.56 21.57 12.28
N LYS A 234 20.75 20.34 12.80
CA LYS A 234 22.05 19.78 13.17
C LYS A 234 22.71 19.29 11.89
N ALA A 235 23.85 19.87 11.54
CA ALA A 235 24.58 19.53 10.32
C ALA A 235 25.06 18.06 10.39
N PRO A 236 24.80 17.19 9.39
CA PRO A 236 25.23 15.79 9.46
C PRO A 236 26.73 15.60 9.56
N ASP A 237 27.53 16.55 9.09
CA ASP A 237 28.99 16.60 9.20
C ASP A 237 29.50 17.17 10.54
N SER A 238 28.61 17.54 11.48
CA SER A 238 29.00 18.06 12.82
C SER A 238 29.55 17.00 13.78
N GLY A 239 29.44 15.71 13.44
CA GLY A 239 29.92 14.57 14.21
C GLY A 239 29.55 13.26 13.54
N THR A 240 29.67 12.15 14.25
CA THR A 240 29.28 10.82 13.76
C THR A 240 28.71 9.93 14.86
N ASP A 241 27.82 9.02 14.49
CA ASP A 241 27.29 7.96 15.38
C ASP A 241 27.55 6.54 14.82
N THR A 242 27.06 5.51 15.50
CA THR A 242 27.03 4.12 15.05
C THR A 242 25.61 3.56 15.13
N VAL A 243 24.98 3.31 13.99
CA VAL A 243 23.74 2.52 13.92
C VAL A 243 24.11 1.05 14.09
N GLY A 244 23.46 0.33 15.01
CA GLY A 244 23.75 -1.07 15.27
C GLY A 244 22.57 -1.77 15.93
N GLY A 245 22.62 -3.11 15.99
CA GLY A 245 21.51 -3.87 16.53
C GLY A 245 21.66 -5.38 16.38
N THR A 246 20.59 -6.10 16.68
CA THR A 246 20.49 -7.57 16.59
C THR A 246 19.23 -7.98 15.83
N VAL A 247 19.38 -8.85 14.84
CA VAL A 247 18.28 -9.57 14.17
C VAL A 247 18.19 -10.97 14.77
N PHE A 248 17.04 -11.36 15.34
CA PHE A 248 16.91 -12.61 16.10
C PHE A 248 15.53 -13.26 15.94
N ALA A 249 15.47 -14.58 16.06
CA ALA A 249 14.24 -15.35 16.16
C ALA A 249 13.79 -15.40 17.63
N ASP A 250 12.74 -14.68 17.99
CA ASP A 250 12.16 -14.67 19.33
C ASP A 250 11.39 -15.98 19.56
N ARG A 251 12.04 -17.00 20.13
CA ARG A 251 11.49 -18.38 20.21
C ARG A 251 10.75 -18.67 21.50
N ASP A 252 11.11 -18.01 22.60
CA ASP A 252 10.36 -18.09 23.86
C ASP A 252 9.26 -17.00 23.96
N GLY A 253 9.30 -15.98 23.10
CA GLY A 253 8.32 -14.89 23.02
C GLY A 253 8.63 -13.71 23.94
N ASN A 254 9.80 -13.69 24.61
CA ASN A 254 10.16 -12.65 25.57
C ASN A 254 10.45 -11.28 24.92
N GLY A 255 10.78 -11.25 23.62
CA GLY A 255 11.01 -10.03 22.84
C GLY A 255 12.43 -9.46 22.88
N PHE A 256 13.38 -10.15 23.52
CA PHE A 256 14.81 -9.81 23.59
C PHE A 256 15.67 -10.97 23.06
N PRO A 257 16.86 -10.70 22.48
CA PRO A 257 17.68 -11.73 21.85
C PRO A 257 18.32 -12.70 22.86
N GLY A 258 17.83 -13.94 22.88
CA GLY A 258 18.38 -15.05 23.65
C GLY A 258 19.60 -15.73 23.03
N ALA A 259 20.21 -16.65 23.80
CA ALA A 259 21.38 -17.41 23.36
C ALA A 259 21.02 -18.37 22.20
N GLY A 260 21.62 -18.16 21.03
CA GLY A 260 21.34 -18.95 19.81
C GLY A 260 20.09 -18.50 19.05
N GLU A 261 19.50 -17.35 19.39
CA GLU A 261 18.36 -16.78 18.67
C GLU A 261 18.75 -15.86 17.52
N GLY A 262 19.93 -15.26 17.56
CA GLY A 262 20.44 -14.40 16.49
C GLY A 262 20.46 -15.07 15.11
N PHE A 263 19.89 -14.40 14.11
CA PHE A 263 19.97 -14.82 12.72
C PHE A 263 21.29 -14.38 12.11
N ALA A 264 22.20 -15.31 11.86
CA ALA A 264 23.48 -15.04 11.20
C ALA A 264 23.33 -14.97 9.66
N GLY A 265 24.18 -14.19 9.00
CA GLY A 265 24.25 -14.14 7.53
C GLY A 265 23.15 -13.31 6.85
N ILE A 266 22.33 -12.58 7.60
CA ILE A 266 21.24 -11.76 7.06
C ILE A 266 21.81 -10.42 6.61
N LYS A 267 21.50 -10.02 5.38
CA LYS A 267 21.83 -8.70 4.85
C LYS A 267 20.93 -7.65 5.51
N VAL A 268 21.55 -6.56 5.94
CA VAL A 268 20.89 -5.39 6.52
C VAL A 268 21.32 -4.19 5.71
N SER A 269 20.35 -3.38 5.29
CA SER A 269 20.55 -2.20 4.44
C SER A 269 20.13 -0.93 5.18
N LEU A 270 20.84 0.16 4.95
CA LEU A 270 20.66 1.44 5.64
C LEU A 270 20.66 2.58 4.62
N TYR A 271 19.62 3.40 4.66
CA TYR A 271 19.35 4.46 3.69
C TYR A 271 19.40 5.81 4.41
N ALA A 272 20.15 6.76 3.87
CA ALA A 272 20.11 8.15 4.32
C ALA A 272 18.78 8.80 3.92
N SER A 273 18.20 9.65 4.78
CA SER A 273 17.11 10.52 4.35
C SER A 273 17.58 11.40 3.17
N GLY A 274 16.76 11.46 2.12
CA GLY A 274 16.93 12.36 0.97
C GLY A 274 18.24 12.25 0.18
N MET A 275 19.03 11.19 0.36
CA MET A 275 20.28 10.96 -0.38
C MET A 275 20.32 9.52 -0.93
N PRO A 276 20.91 9.30 -2.12
CA PRO A 276 20.95 7.99 -2.78
C PRO A 276 21.91 6.98 -2.13
N ASP A 277 22.73 7.43 -1.16
CA ASP A 277 23.73 6.64 -0.46
C ASP A 277 23.09 5.52 0.39
N THR A 278 22.95 4.34 -0.22
CA THR A 278 22.62 3.09 0.47
C THR A 278 23.91 2.45 1.00
N LYS A 279 23.90 2.03 2.26
CA LYS A 279 24.94 1.19 2.87
C LYS A 279 24.35 -0.18 3.19
N SER A 280 25.16 -1.24 3.17
CA SER A 280 24.73 -2.56 3.63
C SER A 280 25.82 -3.25 4.45
N THR A 281 25.38 -4.21 5.25
CA THR A 281 26.22 -5.05 6.11
C THR A 281 25.56 -6.43 6.29
N THR A 282 26.19 -7.33 7.03
CA THR A 282 25.67 -8.68 7.27
C THR A 282 25.76 -9.04 8.75
N THR A 283 24.76 -9.73 9.28
CA THR A 283 24.71 -10.11 10.69
C THR A 283 25.75 -11.17 11.07
N ASP A 284 26.34 -11.01 12.26
CA ASP A 284 27.32 -11.96 12.83
C ASP A 284 26.67 -13.26 13.33
N ALA A 285 27.48 -14.19 13.84
CA ALA A 285 27.02 -15.49 14.37
C ALA A 285 26.05 -15.39 15.58
N SER A 286 25.86 -14.19 16.14
CA SER A 286 24.89 -13.86 17.19
C SER A 286 23.79 -12.91 16.71
N GLY A 287 23.63 -12.73 15.40
CA GLY A 287 22.61 -11.88 14.79
C GLY A 287 22.93 -10.38 14.78
N ARG A 288 24.11 -9.96 15.24
CA ARG A 288 24.44 -8.54 15.41
C ARG A 288 24.95 -7.89 14.13
N PHE A 289 24.58 -6.64 13.90
CA PHE A 289 25.07 -5.80 12.81
C PHE A 289 25.51 -4.42 13.33
N GLN A 290 26.35 -3.73 12.57
CA GLN A 290 26.76 -2.35 12.86
C GLN A 290 27.17 -1.59 11.59
N PHE A 291 26.93 -0.27 11.64
CA PHE A 291 27.33 0.73 10.67
C PHE A 291 28.04 1.88 11.43
N PRO A 292 29.37 1.81 11.60
CA PRO A 292 30.11 2.80 12.37
C PRO A 292 30.45 4.06 11.57
N ASN A 293 30.63 5.17 12.28
CA ASN A 293 31.06 6.47 11.74
C ASN A 293 30.08 7.08 10.72
N LEU A 294 28.77 6.99 11.01
CA LEU A 294 27.72 7.59 10.19
C LEU A 294 27.53 9.08 10.50
N PRO A 295 27.35 9.95 9.49
CA PRO A 295 26.87 11.33 9.68
C PRO A 295 25.61 11.44 10.56
N ILE A 296 25.44 12.57 11.23
CA ILE A 296 24.36 12.81 12.21
C ILE A 296 23.04 13.18 11.51
N GLN A 297 22.12 12.22 11.38
CA GLN A 297 20.84 12.36 10.68
C GLN A 297 19.90 11.17 10.98
N VAL A 298 18.66 11.23 10.50
CA VAL A 298 17.76 10.08 10.46
C VAL A 298 18.16 9.16 9.30
N TYR A 299 18.23 7.87 9.59
CA TYR A 299 18.37 6.79 8.61
C TYR A 299 17.13 5.90 8.65
N SER A 300 16.76 5.33 7.50
CA SER A 300 15.86 4.18 7.42
C SER A 300 16.69 2.90 7.35
N ILE A 301 16.35 1.89 8.15
CA ILE A 301 16.92 0.55 8.07
C ILE A 301 15.94 -0.40 7.36
N SER A 302 16.49 -1.39 6.66
CA SER A 302 15.77 -2.55 6.11
C SER A 302 16.56 -3.82 6.42
N VAL A 303 15.85 -4.91 6.69
CA VAL A 303 16.43 -6.25 6.86
C VAL A 303 15.93 -7.13 5.71
N ASP A 304 16.80 -7.95 5.13
CA ASP A 304 16.44 -8.90 4.06
C ASP A 304 15.61 -10.09 4.64
N SER A 305 15.22 -11.06 3.81
CA SER A 305 14.44 -12.22 4.28
C SER A 305 15.25 -13.10 5.25
N VAL A 306 14.56 -13.77 6.18
CA VAL A 306 15.19 -14.61 7.21
C VAL A 306 14.77 -16.08 7.10
N PRO A 307 15.68 -17.03 7.39
CA PRO A 307 15.45 -18.45 7.12
C PRO A 307 14.42 -19.09 8.07
N GLY A 308 13.84 -20.20 7.61
CA GLY A 308 12.94 -21.02 8.43
C GLY A 308 11.51 -20.49 8.56
N GLY A 309 11.08 -19.58 7.67
CA GLY A 309 9.71 -19.07 7.62
C GLY A 309 9.36 -18.05 8.70
N TRP A 310 10.36 -17.35 9.26
CA TRP A 310 10.15 -16.25 10.20
C TRP A 310 9.95 -14.92 9.46
N VAL A 311 9.29 -13.96 10.10
CA VAL A 311 9.12 -12.59 9.59
C VAL A 311 9.63 -11.58 10.61
N ILE A 312 10.30 -10.52 10.15
CA ILE A 312 10.79 -9.45 11.05
C ILE A 312 9.66 -8.45 11.24
N ALA A 313 9.07 -8.41 12.45
CA ALA A 313 7.90 -7.59 12.75
C ALA A 313 8.14 -6.09 12.54
N ASN A 314 9.41 -5.67 12.61
CA ASN A 314 9.90 -4.33 12.30
C ASN A 314 10.98 -4.36 11.22
N ARG A 315 10.73 -5.03 10.07
CA ARG A 315 11.68 -5.12 8.94
C ARG A 315 12.26 -3.75 8.58
N TYR A 316 11.37 -2.77 8.49
CA TYR A 316 11.69 -1.36 8.30
C TYR A 316 11.58 -0.61 9.63
N ALA A 317 12.53 0.26 9.90
CA ALA A 317 12.45 1.22 10.99
C ALA A 317 13.20 2.51 10.63
N GLN A 318 12.82 3.64 11.24
CA GLN A 318 13.67 4.83 11.26
C GLN A 318 14.52 4.82 12.54
N VAL A 319 15.75 5.29 12.42
CA VAL A 319 16.71 5.42 13.53
C VAL A 319 17.39 6.78 13.46
N GLU A 320 17.42 7.47 14.59
CA GLU A 320 18.11 8.74 14.75
C GLU A 320 19.59 8.48 15.08
N ALA A 321 20.50 8.78 14.15
CA ALA A 321 21.93 8.88 14.46
C ALA A 321 22.18 10.29 15.00
N ASP A 322 21.99 10.49 16.30
CA ASP A 322 22.10 11.80 16.94
C ASP A 322 23.53 12.15 17.37
N GLY A 323 24.42 11.16 17.49
CA GLY A 323 25.79 11.30 18.01
C GLY A 323 25.89 11.06 19.52
N GLU A 324 24.82 10.62 20.17
CA GLU A 324 24.74 10.25 21.58
C GLU A 324 24.73 8.72 21.78
N GLY A 325 24.71 7.94 20.69
CA GLY A 325 24.78 6.47 20.71
C GLY A 325 23.43 5.78 20.84
N SER A 326 22.32 6.52 20.72
CA SER A 326 20.95 6.00 20.80
C SER A 326 20.68 4.92 19.72
N ALA A 327 21.32 5.06 18.57
CA ALA A 327 21.19 4.17 17.41
C ALA A 327 21.86 2.79 17.54
N ALA A 328 22.65 2.53 18.59
CA ALA A 328 23.60 1.40 18.61
C ALA A 328 23.00 0.03 18.99
N ASN A 329 21.75 -0.04 19.47
CA ASN A 329 21.16 -1.25 20.07
C ASN A 329 19.75 -1.59 19.55
N LEU A 330 19.50 -1.45 18.25
CA LEU A 330 18.22 -1.80 17.62
C LEU A 330 17.89 -3.30 17.79
N LEU A 331 16.63 -3.60 18.11
CA LEU A 331 16.12 -4.97 18.20
C LEU A 331 15.19 -5.25 17.00
N MET A 332 15.66 -6.06 16.05
CA MET A 332 14.92 -6.45 14.86
C MET A 332 14.30 -7.83 15.12
N ARG A 333 13.07 -7.82 15.64
CA ARG A 333 12.40 -8.99 16.25
C ARG A 333 11.77 -9.87 15.17
N GLY A 334 12.38 -11.03 14.93
CA GLY A 334 11.79 -12.09 14.14
C GLY A 334 10.72 -12.83 14.93
N VAL A 335 9.49 -12.87 14.42
CA VAL A 335 8.35 -13.61 14.97
C VAL A 335 7.90 -14.70 13.99
N ARG A 336 7.10 -15.65 14.49
CA ARG A 336 6.41 -16.62 13.64
C ARG A 336 5.23 -15.95 12.93
N PRO A 337 5.07 -16.11 11.61
CA PRO A 337 4.01 -15.45 10.84
C PRO A 337 2.61 -15.87 11.32
N LEU A 338 1.64 -14.96 11.20
CA LEU A 338 0.24 -15.24 11.53
C LEU A 338 -0.32 -16.39 10.67
N SER A 339 0.19 -16.57 9.45
CA SER A 339 -0.18 -17.65 8.53
C SER A 339 0.14 -19.07 9.02
N ASP A 340 1.01 -19.23 10.03
CA ASP A 340 1.19 -20.52 10.74
C ASP A 340 -0.07 -20.96 11.49
N LYS A 341 -0.87 -19.99 11.96
CA LYS A 341 -2.04 -20.20 12.82
C LYS A 341 -3.35 -19.88 12.11
N LEU A 342 -3.42 -18.83 11.33
CA LEU A 342 -4.59 -18.40 10.59
C LEU A 342 -4.44 -18.77 9.11
N THR A 343 -5.36 -19.52 8.53
CA THR A 343 -5.43 -19.70 7.07
C THR A 343 -6.67 -19.04 6.51
N ALA A 344 -6.47 -18.18 5.51
CA ALA A 344 -7.53 -17.58 4.72
C ALA A 344 -7.78 -18.39 3.43
N SER A 345 -9.00 -18.29 2.91
CA SER A 345 -9.32 -18.58 1.52
C SER A 345 -10.48 -17.68 1.07
N MET A 346 -10.54 -17.39 -0.22
CA MET A 346 -11.56 -16.54 -0.81
C MET A 346 -12.08 -17.17 -2.10
N ARG A 347 -13.33 -16.89 -2.44
CA ARG A 347 -13.90 -17.17 -3.77
C ARG A 347 -15.09 -16.26 -4.03
N PHE A 348 -15.34 -15.94 -5.29
CA PHE A 348 -16.61 -15.36 -5.66
C PHE A 348 -17.78 -16.36 -5.46
N THR A 349 -19.00 -15.86 -5.33
CA THR A 349 -20.22 -16.70 -5.28
C THR A 349 -20.67 -17.20 -6.65
N LYS A 350 -20.15 -16.63 -7.74
CA LYS A 350 -20.33 -17.06 -9.14
C LYS A 350 -18.98 -17.08 -9.86
N ASP A 351 -18.87 -17.97 -10.85
CA ASP A 351 -17.69 -18.08 -11.73
C ASP A 351 -17.69 -17.04 -12.87
N LEU A 352 -18.84 -16.36 -13.09
CA LEU A 352 -19.08 -15.41 -14.17
C LEU A 352 -19.97 -14.26 -13.68
N TYR A 353 -19.60 -13.02 -13.99
CA TYR A 353 -20.40 -11.82 -13.75
C TYR A 353 -20.55 -10.98 -15.02
N GLN A 354 -21.48 -10.02 -15.02
CA GLN A 354 -21.60 -8.97 -16.03
C GLN A 354 -21.08 -7.64 -15.50
N VAL A 355 -20.68 -6.72 -16.39
CA VAL A 355 -20.42 -5.33 -16.01
C VAL A 355 -21.67 -4.72 -15.37
N GLY A 356 -21.49 -4.04 -14.24
CA GLY A 356 -22.59 -3.50 -13.43
C GLY A 356 -23.28 -4.50 -12.49
N ASP A 357 -22.89 -5.78 -12.46
CA ASP A 357 -23.23 -6.66 -11.34
C ASP A 357 -22.55 -6.13 -10.06
N ARG A 358 -23.25 -6.18 -8.91
CA ARG A 358 -22.59 -6.20 -7.60
C ARG A 358 -22.22 -7.65 -7.30
N ALA A 359 -20.93 -7.94 -7.33
CA ALA A 359 -20.37 -9.24 -7.04
C ALA A 359 -20.21 -9.47 -5.53
N GLU A 360 -20.15 -10.74 -5.14
CA GLU A 360 -19.94 -11.18 -3.76
C GLU A 360 -18.79 -12.18 -3.68
N ILE A 361 -17.93 -12.01 -2.69
CA ILE A 361 -16.82 -12.89 -2.33
C ILE A 361 -17.09 -13.45 -0.94
N VAL A 362 -17.05 -14.78 -0.81
CA VAL A 362 -17.03 -15.45 0.49
C VAL A 362 -15.59 -15.62 0.94
N VAL A 363 -15.23 -14.91 2.01
CA VAL A 363 -13.97 -15.10 2.74
C VAL A 363 -14.18 -16.21 3.77
N THR A 364 -13.22 -17.14 3.90
CA THR A 364 -13.20 -18.16 4.96
C THR A 364 -11.89 -18.06 5.72
N LEU A 365 -11.97 -17.74 7.02
CA LEU A 365 -10.81 -17.67 7.91
C LEU A 365 -10.87 -18.84 8.90
N THR A 366 -9.78 -19.60 9.02
CA THR A 366 -9.67 -20.71 9.98
C THR A 366 -8.47 -20.53 10.88
N ASN A 367 -8.72 -20.39 12.18
CA ASN A 367 -7.70 -20.36 13.21
C ASN A 367 -7.39 -21.80 13.68
N LYS A 368 -6.22 -22.29 13.31
CA LYS A 368 -5.64 -23.59 13.69
C LYS A 368 -4.81 -23.50 14.99
N GLY A 369 -4.66 -22.30 15.56
CA GLY A 369 -3.95 -22.06 16.80
C GLY A 369 -4.78 -22.36 18.05
N SER A 370 -4.08 -22.42 19.19
CA SER A 370 -4.64 -22.66 20.54
C SER A 370 -5.06 -21.40 21.29
N GLN A 371 -5.10 -20.25 20.62
CA GLN A 371 -5.44 -18.93 21.16
C GLN A 371 -6.36 -18.20 20.18
N ASP A 372 -7.27 -17.39 20.70
CA ASP A 372 -8.14 -16.55 19.89
C ASP A 372 -7.32 -15.48 19.14
N ILE A 373 -7.65 -15.23 17.88
CA ILE A 373 -7.03 -14.19 17.06
C ILE A 373 -8.04 -13.05 16.92
N THR A 374 -7.75 -11.93 17.59
CA THR A 374 -8.65 -10.77 17.76
C THR A 374 -8.23 -9.60 16.87
N GLY A 375 -9.20 -8.82 16.37
CA GLY A 375 -8.92 -7.59 15.60
C GLY A 375 -8.49 -7.86 14.15
N VAL A 376 -8.83 -9.02 13.59
CA VAL A 376 -8.54 -9.34 12.19
C VAL A 376 -9.38 -8.44 11.27
N ILE A 377 -8.72 -7.73 10.37
CA ILE A 377 -9.32 -6.96 9.29
C ILE A 377 -8.76 -7.44 7.94
N ALA A 378 -9.37 -7.01 6.83
CA ALA A 378 -8.88 -7.29 5.49
C ALA A 378 -8.06 -6.11 4.94
N GLY A 379 -6.87 -6.40 4.43
CA GLY A 379 -6.08 -5.46 3.62
C GLY A 379 -6.12 -5.92 2.18
N CYS A 380 -6.93 -5.28 1.34
CA CYS A 380 -7.18 -5.69 -0.04
C CYS A 380 -6.70 -4.64 -1.04
N ASP A 381 -6.68 -4.98 -2.34
CA ASP A 381 -6.33 -4.06 -3.43
C ASP A 381 -4.89 -3.49 -3.31
N ARG A 382 -3.91 -4.40 -3.37
CA ARG A 382 -2.47 -4.04 -3.36
C ARG A 382 -2.00 -3.36 -4.66
N SER A 383 -2.77 -3.43 -5.75
CA SER A 383 -2.49 -2.72 -7.01
C SER A 383 -2.89 -1.24 -6.96
N GLY A 384 -3.63 -0.80 -5.93
CA GLY A 384 -4.13 0.57 -5.83
C GLY A 384 -5.23 0.87 -6.86
N GLY A 385 -5.91 -0.17 -7.34
CA GLY A 385 -6.95 -0.09 -8.35
C GLY A 385 -6.45 0.13 -9.78
N GLU A 386 -5.23 -0.28 -10.11
CA GLU A 386 -4.75 -0.41 -11.50
C GLU A 386 -4.88 -1.87 -12.01
N GLY A 387 -6.06 -2.27 -12.48
CA GLY A 387 -6.25 -3.66 -12.90
C GLY A 387 -7.70 -4.17 -12.96
N PRO A 388 -7.90 -5.49 -12.83
CA PRO A 388 -9.21 -6.14 -12.85
C PRO A 388 -9.92 -6.15 -11.48
N GLU A 389 -9.70 -5.18 -10.61
CA GLU A 389 -10.26 -5.20 -9.25
C GLU A 389 -11.74 -4.81 -9.17
N LEU A 390 -12.40 -5.23 -8.08
CA LEU A 390 -13.72 -4.72 -7.70
C LEU A 390 -13.65 -3.21 -7.38
N ARG A 391 -14.68 -2.47 -7.81
CA ARG A 391 -14.91 -1.08 -7.41
C ARG A 391 -16.02 -1.00 -6.35
N ASP A 392 -16.22 0.17 -5.73
CA ASP A 392 -17.26 0.39 -4.69
C ASP A 392 -17.29 -0.67 -3.57
N VAL A 393 -16.11 -1.09 -3.10
CA VAL A 393 -15.97 -2.27 -2.22
C VAL A 393 -16.48 -2.00 -0.80
N ASP A 394 -17.16 -3.01 -0.28
CA ASP A 394 -17.80 -3.10 1.03
C ASP A 394 -17.25 -4.36 1.72
N LEU A 395 -16.40 -4.16 2.73
CA LEU A 395 -15.65 -5.22 3.43
C LEU A 395 -16.44 -5.86 4.59
N GLY A 396 -17.64 -5.34 4.90
CA GLY A 396 -18.47 -5.82 6.01
C GLY A 396 -17.75 -5.84 7.36
N GLU A 397 -17.86 -6.95 8.11
CA GLU A 397 -17.20 -7.12 9.42
C GLU A 397 -15.66 -6.96 9.38
N LEU A 398 -15.03 -7.10 8.20
CA LEU A 398 -13.58 -7.04 8.02
C LEU A 398 -13.06 -5.64 7.70
N GLU A 399 -13.93 -4.62 7.68
CA GLU A 399 -13.56 -3.21 7.49
C GLU A 399 -12.67 -2.69 8.64
N TRP A 400 -11.83 -1.70 8.34
CA TRP A 400 -11.00 -1.00 9.32
C TRP A 400 -11.87 -0.37 10.43
N GLY A 401 -11.39 -0.43 11.68
CA GLY A 401 -12.13 0.03 12.85
C GLY A 401 -13.18 -0.95 13.40
N HIS A 402 -13.54 -2.01 12.66
CA HIS A 402 -14.42 -3.07 13.15
C HIS A 402 -13.65 -4.22 13.81
N GLY A 403 -12.87 -4.98 13.03
CA GLY A 403 -11.92 -6.00 13.53
C GLY A 403 -12.57 -7.25 14.16
N VAL A 404 -12.53 -8.37 13.44
CA VAL A 404 -13.18 -9.61 13.90
C VAL A 404 -12.32 -10.43 14.84
N THR A 405 -12.97 -11.25 15.67
CA THR A 405 -12.30 -12.36 16.38
C THR A 405 -12.60 -13.68 15.70
N VAL A 406 -11.56 -14.50 15.52
CA VAL A 406 -11.63 -15.92 15.13
C VAL A 406 -11.05 -16.74 16.28
N ALA A 407 -11.92 -17.41 17.02
CA ALA A 407 -11.54 -18.13 18.24
C ALA A 407 -10.61 -19.33 17.97
N ALA A 408 -9.92 -19.82 18.99
CA ALA A 408 -9.04 -21.00 18.90
C ALA A 408 -9.76 -22.20 18.27
N GLY A 409 -9.18 -22.79 17.23
CA GLY A 409 -9.78 -23.90 16.47
C GLY A 409 -10.99 -23.54 15.58
N GLN A 410 -11.39 -22.26 15.49
CA GLN A 410 -12.62 -21.85 14.81
C GLN A 410 -12.40 -21.57 13.31
N THR A 411 -13.36 -22.01 12.48
CA THR A 411 -13.59 -21.46 11.14
C THR A 411 -14.72 -20.43 11.19
N ARG A 412 -14.51 -19.24 10.61
CA ARG A 412 -15.55 -18.23 10.35
C ARG A 412 -15.60 -17.88 8.86
N THR A 413 -16.78 -17.50 8.38
CA THR A 413 -17.01 -17.02 7.01
C THR A 413 -17.52 -15.59 7.03
N PHE A 414 -17.08 -14.78 6.07
CA PHE A 414 -17.45 -13.37 5.91
C PHE A 414 -17.79 -13.09 4.44
N SER A 415 -18.48 -11.98 4.18
CA SER A 415 -18.84 -11.53 2.83
C SER A 415 -18.17 -10.19 2.54
N ILE A 416 -17.51 -10.09 1.39
CA ILE A 416 -17.04 -8.84 0.77
C ILE A 416 -17.87 -8.64 -0.50
N THR A 417 -18.29 -7.41 -0.80
CA THR A 417 -19.05 -7.12 -2.03
C THR A 417 -18.52 -5.90 -2.76
N GLY A 418 -18.71 -5.82 -4.08
CA GLY A 418 -18.25 -4.70 -4.90
C GLY A 418 -18.81 -4.72 -6.32
N SER A 419 -18.68 -3.62 -7.05
CA SER A 419 -19.13 -3.42 -8.43
C SER A 419 -18.13 -3.97 -9.45
N ILE A 420 -18.63 -4.65 -10.49
CA ILE A 420 -17.86 -5.01 -11.69
C ILE A 420 -17.81 -3.80 -12.65
N SER A 421 -16.62 -3.26 -12.93
CA SER A 421 -16.41 -2.11 -13.83
C SER A 421 -16.25 -2.52 -15.30
N ASP A 422 -16.40 -1.57 -16.23
CA ASP A 422 -16.12 -1.78 -17.67
C ASP A 422 -14.70 -2.32 -17.93
N GLU A 423 -13.72 -1.86 -17.14
CA GLU A 423 -12.30 -2.22 -17.24
C GLU A 423 -12.04 -3.73 -17.11
N THR A 424 -12.81 -4.44 -16.28
CA THR A 424 -12.69 -5.91 -16.12
C THR A 424 -12.93 -6.69 -17.42
N VAL A 425 -13.59 -6.08 -18.42
CA VAL A 425 -13.75 -6.67 -19.76
C VAL A 425 -12.42 -6.75 -20.50
N GLU A 426 -11.53 -5.76 -20.34
CA GLU A 426 -10.22 -5.77 -20.99
C GLU A 426 -9.29 -6.85 -20.41
N TRP A 427 -9.55 -7.32 -19.19
CA TRP A 427 -8.85 -8.44 -18.55
C TRP A 427 -9.58 -9.79 -18.75
N GLY A 428 -10.83 -9.78 -19.24
CA GLY A 428 -11.71 -10.96 -19.34
C GLY A 428 -12.14 -11.55 -17.99
N GLY A 429 -12.00 -10.79 -16.91
CA GLY A 429 -12.17 -11.29 -15.56
C GLY A 429 -11.99 -10.22 -14.50
N VAL A 430 -12.33 -10.60 -13.27
CA VAL A 430 -12.19 -9.81 -12.06
C VAL A 430 -11.27 -10.56 -11.09
N ALA A 431 -10.37 -9.84 -10.42
CA ALA A 431 -9.56 -10.31 -9.31
C ALA A 431 -9.98 -9.61 -8.01
N TYR A 432 -9.71 -10.23 -6.87
CA TYR A 432 -9.59 -9.51 -5.61
C TYR A 432 -8.65 -10.26 -4.66
N ASP A 433 -7.50 -9.65 -4.38
CA ASP A 433 -6.49 -10.15 -3.47
C ASP A 433 -6.55 -9.42 -2.13
N CYS A 434 -6.49 -10.18 -1.03
CA CYS A 434 -6.53 -9.65 0.33
C CYS A 434 -5.58 -10.40 1.27
N ASP A 435 -4.98 -9.65 2.19
CA ASP A 435 -4.31 -10.11 3.41
C ASP A 435 -5.29 -10.06 4.60
N PHE A 436 -5.10 -10.95 5.59
CA PHE A 436 -5.97 -10.99 6.78
C PHE A 436 -5.18 -11.02 8.09
N GLY A 437 -5.24 -9.94 8.86
CA GLY A 437 -4.66 -9.88 10.20
C GLY A 437 -4.91 -8.55 10.94
N PRO A 438 -4.50 -8.45 12.21
CA PRO A 438 -4.48 -7.18 12.94
C PRO A 438 -3.42 -6.25 12.35
N ASN A 439 -3.72 -4.96 12.15
CA ASN A 439 -2.79 -3.97 11.60
C ASN A 439 -2.26 -4.28 10.18
N VAL A 440 -2.99 -5.07 9.39
CA VAL A 440 -2.61 -5.46 8.01
C VAL A 440 -2.32 -4.29 7.06
N LEU A 441 -2.91 -3.12 7.33
CA LEU A 441 -2.70 -1.88 6.56
C LEU A 441 -1.36 -1.18 6.90
N GLU A 442 -0.71 -1.55 8.00
CA GLU A 442 0.60 -1.04 8.43
C GLU A 442 1.73 -1.97 7.96
N SER A 443 1.55 -3.28 8.12
CA SER A 443 2.40 -4.31 7.53
C SER A 443 1.63 -5.63 7.36
N PRO A 444 1.49 -6.15 6.13
CA PRO A 444 0.87 -7.45 5.88
C PRO A 444 1.86 -8.64 6.01
N GLU A 445 3.11 -8.41 6.44
CA GLU A 445 4.14 -9.45 6.40
C GLU A 445 3.83 -10.65 7.29
N GLY A 446 3.82 -11.83 6.68
CA GLY A 446 3.52 -13.08 7.37
C GLY A 446 2.04 -13.28 7.68
N PHE A 447 1.14 -12.45 7.16
CA PHE A 447 -0.29 -12.69 7.26
C PHE A 447 -0.75 -13.65 6.16
N PRO A 448 -1.84 -14.42 6.37
CA PRO A 448 -2.42 -15.23 5.30
C PRO A 448 -3.03 -14.34 4.22
N MET A 449 -2.48 -14.44 3.01
CA MET A 449 -3.09 -13.93 1.78
C MET A 449 -4.16 -14.91 1.27
N ALA A 450 -5.15 -14.38 0.56
CA ALA A 450 -6.04 -15.15 -0.31
C ALA A 450 -6.49 -14.32 -1.52
N SER A 451 -6.74 -15.03 -2.62
CA SER A 451 -7.19 -14.48 -3.90
C SER A 451 -8.57 -15.00 -4.25
N ALA A 452 -9.46 -14.14 -4.75
CA ALA A 452 -10.66 -14.54 -5.48
C ALA A 452 -10.55 -14.12 -6.95
N VAL A 453 -11.03 -14.97 -7.87
CA VAL A 453 -11.11 -14.65 -9.30
C VAL A 453 -12.44 -15.13 -9.90
N ALA A 454 -12.96 -14.40 -10.88
CA ALA A 454 -14.13 -14.79 -11.69
C ALA A 454 -13.99 -14.25 -13.12
N ARG A 455 -14.74 -14.81 -14.08
CA ARG A 455 -14.75 -14.34 -15.47
C ARG A 455 -15.70 -13.16 -15.68
N VAL A 456 -15.38 -12.33 -16.66
CA VAL A 456 -16.22 -11.28 -17.22
C VAL A 456 -16.22 -11.46 -18.74
N PRO A 457 -17.36 -11.42 -19.46
CA PRO A 457 -17.40 -11.75 -20.88
C PRO A 457 -16.49 -10.89 -21.75
N ALA A 458 -15.52 -11.54 -22.37
CA ALA A 458 -14.56 -10.96 -23.31
C ALA A 458 -14.32 -11.94 -24.48
N PRO A 459 -13.89 -11.46 -25.67
CA PRO A 459 -13.55 -12.32 -26.79
C PRO A 459 -12.31 -13.18 -26.50
N ASN A 460 -12.10 -14.25 -27.27
CA ASN A 460 -10.82 -14.97 -27.23
C ASN A 460 -9.65 -14.03 -27.58
N THR A 461 -8.48 -14.30 -27.00
CA THR A 461 -7.26 -13.50 -27.14
C THR A 461 -6.01 -14.38 -27.09
N ASP A 462 -4.86 -13.77 -27.28
CA ASP A 462 -3.55 -14.40 -27.22
C ASP A 462 -2.85 -14.02 -25.90
N LEU A 463 -2.39 -15.01 -25.12
CA LEU A 463 -1.58 -14.76 -23.93
C LEU A 463 -0.10 -15.05 -24.22
N ALA A 464 0.75 -14.04 -24.08
CA ALA A 464 2.20 -14.14 -24.26
C ALA A 464 2.93 -14.05 -22.91
N LEU A 465 3.75 -15.06 -22.62
CA LEU A 465 4.58 -15.19 -21.42
C LEU A 465 6.06 -15.31 -21.80
N GLU A 466 6.94 -14.91 -20.90
CA GLU A 466 8.39 -15.06 -21.02
C GLU A 466 8.96 -15.66 -19.74
N PHE A 467 9.95 -16.55 -19.84
CA PHE A 467 10.55 -17.25 -18.71
C PHE A 467 12.08 -17.10 -18.73
N HIS A 468 12.60 -16.57 -17.63
CA HIS A 468 14.02 -16.33 -17.41
C HIS A 468 14.44 -16.94 -16.05
N GLN A 469 15.72 -17.28 -15.92
CA GLN A 469 16.42 -17.24 -14.63
C GLN A 469 17.03 -15.83 -14.50
N ASP A 470 17.47 -15.45 -13.32
CA ASP A 470 18.30 -14.24 -13.15
C ASP A 470 19.42 -14.66 -12.20
N LEU A 471 20.65 -14.60 -12.73
CA LEU A 471 21.85 -15.29 -12.27
C LEU A 471 22.85 -14.37 -11.57
N ASP A 472 22.91 -13.10 -11.96
CA ASP A 472 23.79 -12.10 -11.34
C ASP A 472 23.05 -11.07 -10.46
N ASP A 473 21.72 -11.16 -10.38
CA ASP A 473 20.82 -10.32 -9.57
C ASP A 473 20.81 -8.84 -10.00
N ASP A 474 21.10 -8.56 -11.29
CA ASP A 474 21.03 -7.21 -11.90
C ASP A 474 19.64 -6.84 -12.48
N TRP A 475 18.73 -7.80 -12.58
CA TRP A 475 17.34 -7.69 -13.06
C TRP A 475 17.17 -7.38 -14.59
N HIS A 476 18.17 -7.66 -15.43
CA HIS A 476 18.10 -7.50 -16.90
C HIS A 476 18.33 -8.82 -17.67
N ASN A 477 17.23 -9.49 -18.04
CA ASN A 477 17.20 -10.76 -18.79
C ASN A 477 18.23 -10.81 -19.94
N SER A 478 19.38 -11.45 -19.69
CA SER A 478 20.47 -11.63 -20.65
C SER A 478 20.29 -12.89 -21.51
N ASP A 479 20.98 -12.99 -22.67
CA ASP A 479 20.81 -14.11 -23.62
C ASP A 479 21.11 -15.50 -23.01
N ASP A 480 21.92 -15.57 -21.94
CA ASP A 480 22.23 -16.79 -21.17
C ASP A 480 21.31 -17.05 -19.96
N GLU A 481 20.36 -16.16 -19.73
CA GLU A 481 19.35 -16.21 -18.67
C GLU A 481 17.96 -16.63 -19.17
N LEU A 482 17.74 -16.61 -20.48
CA LEU A 482 16.49 -17.06 -21.09
C LEU A 482 16.34 -18.58 -20.97
N LEU A 483 15.12 -19.07 -20.70
CA LEU A 483 14.88 -20.49 -20.42
C LEU A 483 14.14 -21.21 -21.57
N PRO A 484 14.85 -21.75 -22.59
CA PRO A 484 14.24 -22.44 -23.72
C PRO A 484 13.79 -23.88 -23.39
N GLY A 485 12.76 -24.35 -24.09
CA GLY A 485 12.28 -25.74 -24.02
C GLY A 485 11.53 -26.11 -22.73
N ILE A 486 11.24 -25.17 -21.83
CA ILE A 486 10.50 -25.39 -20.60
C ILE A 486 9.05 -25.76 -20.91
N ALA A 487 8.58 -26.89 -20.40
CA ALA A 487 7.21 -27.35 -20.60
C ALA A 487 6.23 -26.62 -19.67
N ILE A 488 5.33 -25.82 -20.26
CA ILE A 488 4.37 -24.95 -19.57
C ILE A 488 2.93 -25.38 -19.86
N GLY A 489 2.08 -25.35 -18.84
CA GLY A 489 0.62 -25.43 -18.94
C GLY A 489 -0.06 -24.13 -18.53
N LEU A 490 -1.18 -23.82 -19.19
CA LEU A 490 -2.17 -22.88 -18.68
C LEU A 490 -3.30 -23.67 -18.01
N ARG A 491 -3.51 -23.41 -16.73
CA ARG A 491 -4.59 -23.98 -15.93
C ARG A 491 -5.63 -22.91 -15.65
N ASP A 492 -6.91 -23.19 -15.89
CA ASP A 492 -8.02 -22.30 -15.55
C ASP A 492 -7.99 -22.00 -14.04
N ALA A 493 -7.98 -20.72 -13.66
CA ALA A 493 -7.83 -20.33 -12.26
C ALA A 493 -9.08 -20.56 -11.40
N ILE A 494 -10.22 -20.89 -12.02
CA ILE A 494 -11.53 -21.09 -11.38
C ILE A 494 -11.87 -22.60 -11.36
N THR A 495 -11.80 -23.27 -12.51
CA THR A 495 -12.14 -24.71 -12.62
C THR A 495 -10.97 -25.61 -12.23
N GLY A 496 -9.73 -25.11 -12.30
CA GLY A 496 -8.51 -25.88 -12.11
C GLY A 496 -8.17 -26.83 -13.26
N GLU A 497 -8.89 -26.81 -14.39
CA GLU A 497 -8.59 -27.64 -15.56
C GLU A 497 -7.43 -27.09 -16.39
N VAL A 498 -6.62 -27.97 -16.99
CA VAL A 498 -5.51 -27.54 -17.86
C VAL A 498 -6.01 -27.33 -19.29
N VAL A 499 -6.17 -26.05 -19.67
CA VAL A 499 -6.78 -25.62 -20.93
C VAL A 499 -5.82 -25.71 -22.12
N ARG A 500 -4.51 -25.50 -21.88
CA ARG A 500 -3.49 -25.63 -22.94
C ARG A 500 -2.12 -26.01 -22.35
N LYS A 501 -1.26 -26.59 -23.19
CA LYS A 501 0.16 -26.84 -22.91
C LYS A 501 1.03 -26.46 -24.10
N GLY A 502 2.30 -26.17 -23.85
CA GLY A 502 3.33 -25.91 -24.86
C GLY A 502 4.73 -25.94 -24.26
N SER A 503 5.73 -25.47 -25.02
CA SER A 503 7.11 -25.33 -24.58
C SER A 503 7.67 -23.97 -24.98
N THR A 504 8.52 -23.38 -24.15
CA THR A 504 9.16 -22.10 -24.46
C THR A 504 10.08 -22.18 -25.67
N GLY A 505 10.16 -21.09 -26.43
CA GLY A 505 11.01 -20.92 -27.61
C GLY A 505 12.47 -20.64 -27.24
N ALA A 506 13.25 -20.17 -28.22
CA ALA A 506 14.69 -19.97 -28.06
C ALA A 506 15.08 -18.83 -27.11
N ARG A 507 14.10 -17.99 -26.69
CA ARG A 507 14.25 -16.85 -25.79
C ARG A 507 13.41 -16.98 -24.52
N GLY A 508 13.01 -18.20 -24.17
CA GLY A 508 12.10 -18.42 -23.04
C GLY A 508 10.66 -17.96 -23.29
N GLU A 509 10.32 -17.59 -24.53
CA GLU A 509 9.03 -17.02 -24.90
C GLU A 509 7.97 -18.09 -25.21
N ILE A 510 6.70 -17.85 -24.86
CA ILE A 510 5.58 -18.72 -25.27
C ILE A 510 4.29 -17.92 -25.45
N THR A 511 3.64 -18.08 -26.61
CA THR A 511 2.33 -17.49 -26.90
C THR A 511 1.27 -18.58 -27.01
N PHE A 512 0.20 -18.44 -26.24
CA PHE A 512 -0.98 -19.28 -26.27
C PHE A 512 -2.11 -18.57 -27.03
N SER A 513 -2.11 -18.70 -28.35
CA SER A 513 -3.04 -17.98 -29.23
C SER A 513 -4.46 -18.53 -29.27
N ASP A 514 -5.46 -17.66 -29.44
CA ASP A 514 -6.89 -18.02 -29.47
C ASP A 514 -7.30 -18.90 -28.26
N ILE A 515 -7.18 -18.34 -27.05
CA ILE A 515 -7.70 -18.91 -25.81
C ILE A 515 -8.85 -18.04 -25.25
N PRO A 516 -9.78 -18.60 -24.47
CA PRO A 516 -10.84 -17.82 -23.82
C PRO A 516 -10.24 -16.78 -22.87
N ALA A 517 -10.68 -15.53 -22.96
CA ALA A 517 -10.19 -14.47 -22.08
C ALA A 517 -10.59 -14.68 -20.60
N GLY A 518 -9.76 -14.20 -19.68
CA GLY A 518 -9.92 -14.32 -18.23
C GLY A 518 -8.72 -14.96 -17.51
N PRO A 519 -8.90 -15.38 -16.23
CA PRO A 519 -7.81 -15.73 -15.33
C PRO A 519 -7.29 -17.18 -15.48
N TYR A 520 -5.97 -17.32 -15.45
CA TYR A 520 -5.23 -18.58 -15.53
C TYR A 520 -4.10 -18.63 -14.49
N ARG A 521 -3.67 -19.84 -14.14
CA ARG A 521 -2.42 -20.11 -13.41
C ARG A 521 -1.42 -20.81 -14.34
N ILE A 522 -0.14 -20.50 -14.17
CA ILE A 522 0.96 -21.15 -14.88
C ILE A 522 1.31 -22.46 -14.15
N GLU A 523 1.45 -23.54 -14.90
CA GLU A 523 1.90 -24.84 -14.37
C GLU A 523 3.18 -25.28 -15.08
N ILE A 524 4.21 -25.62 -14.31
CA ILE A 524 5.54 -26.00 -14.82
C ILE A 524 5.68 -27.54 -14.77
N TYR A 525 6.08 -28.15 -15.88
CA TYR A 525 6.23 -29.61 -16.02
C TYR A 525 7.70 -30.04 -16.24
N SER A 526 8.63 -29.39 -15.54
CA SER A 526 10.08 -29.61 -15.62
C SER A 526 10.74 -29.47 -14.24
N ASP A 527 12.06 -29.65 -14.14
CA ASP A 527 12.84 -29.48 -12.89
C ASP A 527 12.94 -28.02 -12.38
N TRP A 528 12.02 -27.13 -12.76
CA TRP A 528 12.03 -25.71 -12.43
C TRP A 528 10.85 -25.33 -11.53
N THR A 529 11.04 -24.32 -10.69
CA THR A 529 10.01 -23.73 -9.84
C THR A 529 10.08 -22.21 -9.89
N PHE A 530 9.02 -21.52 -9.49
CA PHE A 530 9.02 -20.06 -9.41
C PHE A 530 10.06 -19.59 -8.38
N ALA A 531 10.79 -18.51 -8.70
CA ALA A 531 11.71 -17.88 -7.76
C ALA A 531 10.96 -17.27 -6.57
N ASP A 532 9.79 -16.66 -6.84
CA ASP A 532 8.94 -16.03 -5.85
C ASP A 532 7.84 -16.97 -5.33
N THR A 533 7.67 -16.99 -4.02
CA THR A 533 6.56 -17.68 -3.33
C THR A 533 5.18 -17.13 -3.70
N PHE A 534 5.06 -15.84 -3.99
CA PHE A 534 3.81 -15.23 -4.46
C PHE A 534 3.40 -15.80 -5.82
N TRP A 535 4.34 -15.88 -6.79
CA TRP A 535 4.07 -16.49 -8.09
C TRP A 535 3.71 -17.97 -8.00
N ARG A 536 4.33 -18.71 -7.05
CA ARG A 536 4.01 -20.12 -6.78
C ARG A 536 2.61 -20.34 -6.19
N ASP A 537 2.23 -19.53 -5.20
CA ASP A 537 1.05 -19.81 -4.36
C ASP A 537 -0.19 -18.99 -4.77
N PHE A 538 0.00 -17.79 -5.31
CA PHE A 538 -1.05 -16.81 -5.64
C PHE A 538 -1.01 -16.31 -7.10
N GLY A 539 0.11 -16.49 -7.81
CA GLY A 539 0.34 -16.03 -9.18
C GLY A 539 -0.79 -16.39 -10.15
N THR A 540 -1.42 -15.35 -10.69
CA THR A 540 -2.52 -15.43 -11.67
C THR A 540 -2.19 -14.54 -12.85
N VAL A 541 -2.37 -15.05 -14.07
CA VAL A 541 -2.18 -14.32 -15.32
C VAL A 541 -3.52 -14.19 -16.04
N PHE A 542 -3.77 -13.05 -16.66
CA PHE A 542 -5.03 -12.75 -17.34
C PHE A 542 -4.82 -12.74 -18.86
N ALA A 543 -5.54 -13.61 -19.56
CA ALA A 543 -5.66 -13.51 -21.01
C ALA A 543 -6.69 -12.41 -21.31
N GLY A 544 -6.23 -11.22 -21.68
CA GLY A 544 -7.09 -10.07 -21.97
C GLY A 544 -6.75 -9.35 -23.27
N SER A 545 -7.39 -8.21 -23.48
CA SER A 545 -7.01 -7.18 -24.47
C SER A 545 -6.34 -5.95 -23.84
N CYS A 546 -6.20 -5.91 -22.50
CA CYS A 546 -5.61 -4.78 -21.80
C CYS A 546 -4.13 -4.57 -22.15
N GLU A 547 -3.64 -3.33 -22.06
CA GLU A 547 -2.27 -2.97 -22.45
C GLU A 547 -1.18 -3.71 -21.64
N ARG A 548 -1.48 -4.07 -20.38
CA ARG A 548 -0.58 -4.84 -19.49
C ARG A 548 -0.84 -6.36 -19.50
N CYS A 549 -1.74 -6.87 -20.34
CA CYS A 549 -2.11 -8.30 -20.38
C CYS A 549 -1.11 -9.16 -21.19
N GLY A 550 -0.20 -8.55 -21.95
CA GLY A 550 0.80 -9.24 -22.77
C GLY A 550 2.23 -9.01 -22.28
N ALA A 551 3.11 -9.99 -22.50
CA ALA A 551 4.52 -10.00 -22.10
C ALA A 551 4.74 -10.00 -20.56
N ILE A 552 4.08 -10.93 -19.87
CA ILE A 552 4.36 -11.24 -18.47
C ILE A 552 5.66 -12.07 -18.41
N SER A 553 6.74 -11.49 -17.89
CA SER A 553 8.02 -12.19 -17.69
C SER A 553 8.12 -12.76 -16.28
N VAL A 554 8.63 -14.00 -16.15
CA VAL A 554 8.54 -14.82 -14.93
C VAL A 554 9.90 -15.43 -14.56
N ARG A 555 10.46 -15.01 -13.41
CA ARG A 555 11.72 -15.55 -12.85
C ARG A 555 11.50 -16.96 -12.30
N LEU A 556 12.20 -17.94 -12.85
CA LEU A 556 12.27 -19.32 -12.36
C LEU A 556 13.64 -19.64 -11.75
N ILE A 557 13.67 -20.62 -10.86
CA ILE A 557 14.90 -21.21 -10.31
C ILE A 557 14.88 -22.75 -10.44
N PRO A 558 16.06 -23.41 -10.45
CA PRO A 558 16.14 -24.87 -10.41
C PRO A 558 15.55 -25.44 -9.12
N THR A 559 14.90 -26.61 -9.22
CA THR A 559 14.28 -27.26 -8.06
C THR A 559 15.36 -27.75 -7.07
N PRO A 560 15.28 -27.39 -5.76
CA PRO A 560 16.28 -27.77 -4.77
C PRO A 560 16.52 -29.29 -4.71
N GLY A 561 17.71 -29.70 -5.12
CA GLY A 561 18.13 -31.11 -5.21
C GLY A 561 18.76 -31.47 -6.56
N ASN A 562 18.35 -30.82 -7.65
CA ASN A 562 18.93 -30.98 -8.99
C ASN A 562 19.74 -29.72 -9.38
N PRO A 563 21.08 -29.72 -9.26
CA PRO A 563 21.89 -28.62 -9.79
C PRO A 563 21.88 -28.64 -11.33
N VAL A 564 21.79 -27.46 -11.94
CA VAL A 564 21.81 -27.29 -13.41
C VAL A 564 23.15 -27.80 -13.98
N PRO A 565 23.15 -28.67 -15.00
CA PRO A 565 24.37 -29.02 -15.73
C PRO A 565 24.85 -27.81 -16.55
N PRO A 566 26.15 -27.49 -16.55
CA PRO A 566 26.66 -26.32 -17.27
C PRO A 566 26.56 -26.50 -18.80
N THR A 567 25.93 -25.50 -19.43
CA THR A 567 25.75 -25.24 -20.87
C THR A 567 25.01 -26.29 -21.72
N PRO A 568 24.29 -25.86 -22.80
CA PRO A 568 23.36 -26.73 -23.51
C PRO A 568 24.05 -27.70 -24.50
N ASP A 569 23.77 -28.99 -24.37
CA ASP A 569 24.07 -29.99 -25.39
C ASP A 569 23.04 -29.88 -26.53
N THR A 570 23.47 -29.46 -27.72
CA THR A 570 22.60 -29.00 -28.82
C THR A 570 22.00 -30.13 -29.67
N ASN A 571 21.82 -31.33 -29.09
CA ASN A 571 21.24 -32.49 -29.75
C ASN A 571 19.71 -32.56 -29.59
N PRO A 572 18.92 -32.52 -30.68
CA PRO A 572 17.46 -32.61 -30.59
C PRO A 572 17.02 -34.02 -30.17
N VAL A 573 16.30 -34.12 -29.05
CA VAL A 573 15.73 -35.39 -28.56
C VAL A 573 14.60 -35.84 -29.49
N VAL A 574 14.87 -36.87 -30.30
CA VAL A 574 13.86 -37.52 -31.14
C VAL A 574 12.86 -38.30 -30.25
N PRO A 575 11.54 -38.14 -30.43
CA PRO A 575 10.56 -38.78 -29.56
C PRO A 575 10.59 -40.32 -29.68
N VAL A 576 10.69 -40.98 -28.53
CA VAL A 576 10.59 -42.45 -28.42
C VAL A 576 9.12 -42.87 -28.57
N VAL A 577 8.71 -43.13 -29.81
CA VAL A 577 7.40 -43.75 -30.10
C VAL A 577 7.46 -45.23 -29.72
N ASN A 578 6.92 -45.57 -28.55
CA ASN A 578 6.65 -46.96 -28.19
C ASN A 578 5.45 -47.48 -29.02
N PRO A 579 5.63 -48.48 -29.91
CA PRO A 579 4.54 -49.00 -30.73
C PRO A 579 3.59 -49.86 -29.90
N VAL A 580 2.36 -49.36 -29.66
CA VAL A 580 1.27 -50.15 -29.11
C VAL A 580 0.97 -51.31 -30.06
N THR A 581 1.17 -52.55 -29.61
CA THR A 581 1.00 -53.75 -30.43
C THR A 581 -0.48 -54.14 -30.51
N PRO A 582 -1.13 -54.14 -31.69
CA PRO A 582 -2.54 -54.52 -31.80
C PRO A 582 -2.72 -56.04 -31.77
N THR A 583 -3.54 -56.54 -30.84
CA THR A 583 -3.90 -57.97 -30.77
C THR A 583 -5.03 -58.30 -31.76
N THR A 584 -4.67 -58.73 -32.97
CA THR A 584 -5.62 -59.12 -34.03
C THR A 584 -6.04 -60.60 -33.92
N PRO A 585 -7.35 -60.92 -33.89
CA PRO A 585 -7.83 -62.30 -34.03
C PRO A 585 -7.60 -62.88 -35.45
N ALA A 586 -7.41 -64.20 -35.54
CA ALA A 586 -7.07 -64.89 -36.79
C ALA A 586 -8.21 -64.88 -37.85
N PRO A 587 -7.89 -64.95 -39.17
CA PRO A 587 -8.83 -64.60 -40.24
C PRO A 587 -9.70 -65.75 -40.76
N GLN A 588 -10.80 -65.39 -41.43
CA GLN A 588 -11.46 -66.22 -42.46
C GLN A 588 -11.52 -65.45 -43.78
N ALA A 589 -11.71 -66.15 -44.91
CA ALA A 589 -11.19 -65.71 -46.21
C ALA A 589 -12.20 -65.76 -47.39
N ARG A 590 -11.77 -65.14 -48.50
CA ARG A 590 -12.43 -64.98 -49.82
C ARG A 590 -13.56 -63.92 -49.87
N ALA A 591 -13.83 -63.29 -51.02
CA ALA A 591 -13.27 -63.45 -52.37
C ALA A 591 -12.83 -62.10 -52.98
N ALA A 592 -12.08 -62.14 -54.08
CA ALA A 592 -11.58 -60.95 -54.80
C ALA A 592 -12.35 -60.70 -56.11
N ILE A 593 -12.52 -59.41 -56.47
CA ILE A 593 -12.83 -58.92 -57.82
C ILE A 593 -11.92 -57.70 -58.08
N THR A 594 -11.50 -57.53 -59.34
CA THR A 594 -10.55 -56.52 -59.82
C THR A 594 -11.21 -55.29 -60.46
N THR A 595 -10.36 -54.33 -60.86
CA THR A 595 -10.50 -53.28 -61.90
C THR A 595 -10.79 -51.82 -61.50
N THR A 596 -9.74 -51.02 -61.69
CA THR A 596 -9.69 -49.71 -62.42
C THR A 596 -10.26 -48.41 -61.84
N ASP A 597 -9.55 -47.36 -62.25
CA ASP A 597 -9.90 -45.95 -62.40
C ASP A 597 -9.88 -44.98 -61.21
N SER A 598 -9.27 -43.84 -61.54
CA SER A 598 -8.86 -42.74 -60.67
C SER A 598 -9.95 -41.67 -60.51
N THR A 599 -10.21 -41.27 -59.28
CA THR A 599 -10.76 -39.95 -58.91
C THR A 599 -9.92 -39.43 -57.72
N LEU A 600 -9.25 -38.29 -57.88
CA LEU A 600 -9.68 -36.94 -57.46
C LEU A 600 -9.92 -36.82 -55.95
N ALA A 601 -9.14 -35.95 -55.32
CA ALA A 601 -9.42 -35.43 -53.98
C ALA A 601 -10.52 -34.36 -54.06
N ASP A 602 -11.40 -34.33 -53.07
CA ASP A 602 -12.43 -33.30 -52.92
C ASP A 602 -11.91 -32.18 -52.00
N THR A 603 -11.67 -31.00 -52.58
CA THR A 603 -11.35 -29.77 -51.85
C THR A 603 -12.15 -28.61 -52.43
N GLY A 604 -13.43 -28.53 -52.08
CA GLY A 604 -14.35 -27.51 -52.59
C GLY A 604 -14.02 -26.08 -52.13
N ALA A 605 -13.40 -25.29 -53.02
CA ALA A 605 -13.29 -23.84 -52.90
C ALA A 605 -13.56 -23.16 -54.25
N ASN A 606 -14.71 -22.49 -54.40
CA ASN A 606 -15.15 -21.94 -55.68
C ASN A 606 -14.76 -20.46 -55.84
N VAL A 607 -13.87 -20.17 -56.79
CA VAL A 607 -13.27 -18.84 -57.02
C VAL A 607 -14.27 -17.78 -57.53
N THR A 608 -15.47 -18.18 -57.98
CA THR A 608 -16.49 -17.23 -58.50
C THR A 608 -17.21 -16.41 -57.43
N THR A 609 -17.11 -16.77 -56.15
CA THR A 609 -17.75 -16.00 -55.05
C THR A 609 -16.91 -14.79 -54.63
N LEU A 610 -15.58 -14.95 -54.57
CA LEU A 610 -14.63 -13.90 -54.17
C LEU A 610 -14.63 -12.71 -55.14
N THR A 611 -14.76 -12.96 -56.44
CA THR A 611 -14.81 -11.91 -57.47
C THR A 611 -16.11 -11.09 -57.44
N LEU A 612 -17.22 -11.68 -56.98
CA LEU A 612 -18.50 -10.97 -56.89
C LEU A 612 -18.52 -9.99 -55.69
N PHE A 613 -17.95 -10.39 -54.55
CA PHE A 613 -17.88 -9.55 -53.35
C PHE A 613 -17.01 -8.30 -53.54
N ALA A 614 -15.86 -8.43 -54.21
CA ALA A 614 -14.95 -7.33 -54.50
C ALA A 614 -15.58 -6.24 -55.40
N LEU A 615 -16.54 -6.61 -56.26
CA LEU A 615 -17.23 -5.66 -57.13
C LEU A 615 -18.29 -4.83 -56.37
N LEU A 616 -18.95 -5.44 -55.39
CA LEU A 616 -19.97 -4.79 -54.55
C LEU A 616 -19.36 -3.75 -53.60
N THR A 617 -18.20 -4.03 -52.99
CA THR A 617 -17.53 -3.07 -52.10
C THR A 617 -17.02 -1.82 -52.84
N LEU A 618 -16.54 -1.97 -54.08
CA LEU A 618 -16.16 -0.84 -54.93
C LEU A 618 -17.33 0.08 -55.29
N LEU A 619 -18.52 -0.48 -55.57
CA LEU A 619 -19.74 0.30 -55.87
C LEU A 619 -20.28 1.07 -54.64
N ALA A 620 -20.12 0.51 -53.43
CA ALA A 620 -20.47 1.19 -52.18
C ALA A 620 -19.55 2.40 -51.90
N GLY A 621 -18.24 2.27 -52.10
CA GLY A 621 -17.28 3.38 -51.92
C GLY A 621 -17.54 4.57 -52.87
N ALA A 622 -17.92 4.28 -54.12
CA ALA A 622 -18.25 5.29 -55.12
C ALA A 622 -19.55 6.07 -54.82
N THR A 623 -20.48 5.51 -54.05
CA THR A 623 -21.76 6.16 -53.71
C THR A 623 -21.66 7.07 -52.48
N LEU A 624 -20.91 6.68 -51.43
CA LEU A 624 -20.70 7.57 -50.28
C LEU A 624 -19.94 8.86 -50.67
N THR A 625 -18.91 8.76 -51.51
CA THR A 625 -18.08 9.90 -51.91
C THR A 625 -18.81 10.95 -52.75
N LEU A 626 -19.93 10.60 -53.39
CA LEU A 626 -20.78 11.53 -54.14
C LEU A 626 -21.86 12.21 -53.28
N THR A 627 -22.26 11.62 -52.15
CA THR A 627 -23.34 12.17 -51.31
C THR A 627 -22.88 13.24 -50.32
N THR A 628 -21.64 13.15 -49.82
CA THR A 628 -21.07 14.11 -48.84
C THR A 628 -20.82 15.50 -49.41
N ARG A 629 -20.66 15.63 -50.74
CA ARG A 629 -20.25 16.89 -51.41
C ARG A 629 -21.35 17.96 -51.54
N LYS A 630 -22.54 17.77 -50.95
CA LYS A 630 -23.75 18.54 -51.28
C LYS A 630 -24.52 19.18 -50.10
N ARG A 631 -23.88 19.39 -48.93
CA ARG A 631 -24.47 20.17 -47.81
C ARG A 631 -23.54 21.26 -47.29
N ARG A 632 -23.77 22.48 -47.78
CA ARG A 632 -23.37 23.77 -47.16
C ARG A 632 -24.60 24.69 -47.20
N PRO A 633 -25.17 25.12 -46.06
CA PRO A 633 -26.03 26.28 -46.01
C PRO A 633 -25.18 27.55 -45.80
N THR A 634 -25.69 28.69 -46.26
CA THR A 634 -25.11 30.03 -46.03
C THR A 634 -26.16 30.94 -45.39
N ALA A 635 -25.96 31.28 -44.12
CA ALA A 635 -26.47 32.45 -43.41
C ALA A 635 -25.80 32.49 -42.04
#